data_AF-A0A4R4XYE0-F1
#
_entry.id   AF-A0A4R4XYE0-F1
#
_cell.length_a   1.000
_cell.length_b   1.000
_cell.length_c   1.000
_cell.angle_alpha   90.00
_cell.angle_beta   90.00
_cell.angle_gamma   90.00
#
_symmetry.space_group_name_H-M   'P 1'
#
loop_
_entity.id
_entity.type
_entity.pdbx_description
1 polymer ?
#
loop_
_entity_poly.entity_id
_entity_poly.type
_entity_poly.pdbx_seq_one_letter_code
_entity_poly.pdbx_strand_id
1 'polypeptide(L)'
;MTQRWSVNSHWDDYTAGYAGLPVVTVPLPEEAGPGPDPGAVAWRFSELEGCLADGFEWFFRHVDTAKVTAIVIGEWDDPLSGPCDEINEQLTGNAGRLPELRSLFVGAMTSEHCEISWIQQDDVTPLLEAFPKLERLEVRGADGLRLRPVRHEALRTLRVESAGMPAEVVRAVGECDLPALEHLELWIGIEDQGGTCTAADCAAIMNGARLPSLRHLGLRNCPFADELAAGLAHAPVMARLESLSLAMGSFGDPGAETLLSGQPLTHLSTLDLDHHFLSEAMVARLTAALPETEVVLTDRRDDAGDGAWAYVAVSE
;
A
#
# COMPACT_ATOMS: atom_id res chain seq x y z
N MET A 1 -20.68 1.44 -0.59
CA MET A 1 -20.15 1.00 0.71
C MET A 1 -18.73 1.51 0.77
N THR A 2 -18.50 2.62 1.46
CA THR A 2 -17.17 3.16 1.71
C THR A 2 -16.45 2.16 2.62
N GLN A 3 -15.46 1.46 2.07
CA GLN A 3 -14.58 0.59 2.86
C GLN A 3 -13.90 1.53 3.88
N ARG A 4 -14.21 1.36 5.17
CA ARG A 4 -13.45 2.02 6.23
C ARG A 4 -12.08 1.36 6.22
N TRP A 5 -11.10 2.05 5.69
CA TRP A 5 -9.70 1.65 5.77
C TRP A 5 -9.30 1.74 7.24
N SER A 6 -8.91 0.60 7.82
CA SER A 6 -8.49 0.52 9.22
C SER A 6 -7.26 1.39 9.41
N VAL A 7 -7.27 2.26 10.43
CA VAL A 7 -6.16 3.17 10.76
C VAL A 7 -5.11 2.50 11.65
N ASN A 8 -5.28 1.23 12.05
CA ASN A 8 -4.28 0.54 12.86
C ASN A 8 -3.28 -0.22 11.98
N SER A 9 -2.09 0.33 11.76
CA SER A 9 -0.88 -0.45 11.42
C SER A 9 -0.26 -0.98 12.74
N HIS A 10 0.39 -2.14 12.79
CA HIS A 10 1.52 -2.56 11.96
C HIS A 10 1.41 -4.04 11.53
N TRP A 11 1.07 -4.27 10.25
CA TRP A 11 0.95 -5.58 9.58
C TRP A 11 -0.37 -6.33 9.79
N ASP A 12 -1.46 -5.86 9.17
CA ASP A 12 -2.69 -6.65 9.01
C ASP A 12 -2.36 -8.10 8.60
N ASP A 13 -2.93 -9.03 9.36
CA ASP A 13 -2.82 -10.45 9.09
C ASP A 13 -3.81 -10.84 7.98
N TYR A 14 -3.32 -10.93 6.75
CA TYR A 14 -4.09 -11.32 5.56
C TYR A 14 -4.26 -12.84 5.46
N THR A 15 -4.11 -13.59 6.56
CA THR A 15 -4.40 -15.03 6.60
C THR A 15 -5.90 -15.33 6.78
N ALA A 16 -6.68 -14.41 7.34
CA ALA A 16 -8.11 -14.62 7.60
C ALA A 16 -9.02 -14.10 6.48
N GLY A 17 -8.66 -12.97 5.86
CA GLY A 17 -9.48 -12.35 4.82
C GLY A 17 -8.72 -11.34 3.97
N TYR A 18 -9.10 -11.26 2.70
CA TYR A 18 -8.51 -10.35 1.72
C TYR A 18 -9.53 -9.99 0.65
N ALA A 19 -9.57 -8.71 0.24
CA ALA A 19 -10.53 -8.19 -0.73
C ALA A 19 -12.02 -8.51 -0.42
N GLY A 20 -12.38 -8.64 0.86
CA GLY A 20 -13.73 -9.01 1.31
C GLY A 20 -14.05 -10.50 1.18
N LEU A 21 -13.07 -11.33 0.86
CA LEU A 21 -13.18 -12.79 0.77
C LEU A 21 -12.45 -13.45 1.95
N PRO A 22 -12.93 -14.59 2.45
CA PRO A 22 -12.14 -15.43 3.34
C PRO A 22 -10.90 -15.95 2.60
N VAL A 23 -9.79 -16.08 3.31
CA VAL A 23 -8.53 -16.56 2.75
C VAL A 23 -8.38 -18.07 2.96
N VAL A 24 -7.82 -18.75 1.95
CA VAL A 24 -7.55 -20.19 1.98
C VAL A 24 -6.14 -20.43 1.47
N THR A 25 -5.30 -21.04 2.30
CA THR A 25 -3.90 -21.36 1.94
C THR A 25 -3.83 -22.67 1.15
N VAL A 26 -3.02 -22.69 0.10
CA VAL A 26 -2.73 -23.87 -0.72
C VAL A 26 -1.36 -24.46 -0.39
N PRO A 27 -1.16 -25.78 -0.56
CA PRO A 27 -2.15 -26.78 -0.98
C PRO A 27 -3.20 -27.09 0.09
N LEU A 28 -4.41 -27.50 -0.34
CA LEU A 28 -5.40 -27.98 0.63
C LEU A 28 -5.02 -29.36 1.17
N PRO A 29 -5.26 -29.65 2.47
CA PRO A 29 -5.02 -30.97 3.04
C PRO A 29 -5.84 -32.05 2.32
N GLU A 30 -5.27 -33.25 2.14
CA GLU A 30 -5.96 -34.36 1.44
C GLU A 30 -7.30 -34.77 2.09
N GLU A 31 -7.44 -34.53 3.40
CA GLU A 31 -8.66 -34.85 4.17
C GLU A 31 -9.73 -33.76 4.11
N ALA A 32 -9.41 -32.57 3.61
CA ALA A 32 -10.37 -31.48 3.43
C ALA A 32 -11.24 -31.83 2.22
N GLY A 33 -12.51 -32.21 2.44
CA GLY A 33 -13.43 -32.78 1.43
C GLY A 33 -13.58 -32.00 0.10
N PRO A 34 -14.79 -31.59 -0.34
CA PRO A 34 -14.87 -30.73 -1.52
C PRO A 34 -14.26 -29.36 -1.16
N GLY A 35 -13.24 -28.93 -1.93
CA GLY A 35 -12.65 -27.61 -1.78
C GLY A 35 -13.66 -26.46 -1.98
N PRO A 36 -13.33 -25.24 -1.55
CA PRO A 36 -14.23 -24.09 -1.66
C PRO A 36 -14.51 -23.73 -3.13
N ASP A 37 -15.59 -22.97 -3.37
CA ASP A 37 -15.82 -22.36 -4.68
C ASP A 37 -14.65 -21.40 -5.00
N PRO A 38 -13.89 -21.60 -6.10
CA PRO A 38 -12.69 -20.82 -6.37
C PRO A 38 -12.89 -19.31 -6.51
N GLY A 39 -14.11 -18.86 -6.84
CA GLY A 39 -14.44 -17.43 -6.90
C GLY A 39 -14.92 -16.82 -5.58
N ALA A 40 -15.11 -17.64 -4.53
CA ALA A 40 -15.65 -17.22 -3.24
C ALA A 40 -14.57 -17.08 -2.14
N VAL A 41 -13.31 -17.30 -2.47
CA VAL A 41 -12.16 -17.24 -1.54
C VAL A 41 -11.00 -16.48 -2.18
N ALA A 42 -10.13 -15.92 -1.36
CA ALA A 42 -8.81 -15.46 -1.77
C ALA A 42 -7.81 -16.61 -1.57
N TRP A 43 -7.07 -16.95 -2.62
CA TRP A 43 -6.14 -18.07 -2.60
C TRP A 43 -4.76 -17.60 -2.15
N ARG A 44 -4.27 -18.16 -1.04
CA ARG A 44 -2.99 -17.79 -0.43
C ARG A 44 -1.91 -18.81 -0.69
N PHE A 45 -0.72 -18.33 -1.05
CA PHE A 45 0.50 -19.12 -1.24
C PHE A 45 1.49 -18.74 -0.15
N SER A 46 2.14 -19.70 0.50
CA SER A 46 3.10 -19.45 1.59
C SER A 46 3.99 -20.64 1.84
N GLU A 47 5.28 -20.40 2.03
CA GLU A 47 6.27 -21.45 2.30
C GLU A 47 6.21 -22.05 3.70
N LEU A 48 5.43 -21.45 4.60
CA LEU A 48 5.09 -22.06 5.89
C LEU A 48 4.30 -23.36 5.73
N GLU A 49 3.59 -23.51 4.61
CA GLU A 49 2.77 -24.69 4.27
C GLU A 49 3.42 -25.55 3.17
N GLY A 50 4.69 -25.32 2.83
CA GLY A 50 5.44 -25.96 1.75
C GLY A 50 5.82 -25.00 0.62
N CYS A 51 6.80 -25.32 -0.23
CA CYS A 51 7.37 -24.34 -1.16
C CYS A 51 6.34 -23.73 -2.14
N LEU A 52 6.58 -22.49 -2.56
CA LEU A 52 5.67 -21.73 -3.44
C LEU A 52 5.43 -22.47 -4.76
N ALA A 53 6.47 -23.08 -5.32
CA ALA A 53 6.41 -23.85 -6.56
C ALA A 53 5.36 -24.97 -6.49
N ASP A 54 5.40 -25.77 -5.42
CA ASP A 54 4.46 -26.87 -5.19
C ASP A 54 3.04 -26.33 -4.98
N GLY A 55 2.89 -25.20 -4.27
CA GLY A 55 1.63 -24.50 -4.09
C GLY A 55 1.01 -24.06 -5.43
N PHE A 56 1.79 -23.44 -6.32
CA PHE A 56 1.36 -23.06 -7.66
C PHE A 56 1.00 -24.27 -8.52
N GLU A 57 1.86 -25.30 -8.54
CA GLU A 57 1.60 -26.54 -9.28
C GLU A 57 0.29 -27.18 -8.84
N TRP A 58 0.09 -27.30 -7.53
CA TRP A 58 -1.13 -27.84 -6.95
C TRP A 58 -2.34 -26.99 -7.34
N PHE A 59 -2.26 -25.67 -7.17
CA PHE A 59 -3.35 -24.74 -7.42
C PHE A 59 -3.82 -24.83 -8.87
N PHE A 60 -2.89 -24.76 -9.82
CA PHE A 60 -3.20 -24.85 -11.23
C PHE A 60 -3.70 -26.25 -11.66
N ARG A 61 -3.45 -27.30 -10.89
CA ARG A 61 -3.95 -28.65 -11.18
C ARG A 61 -5.36 -28.89 -10.61
N HIS A 62 -5.67 -28.32 -9.45
CA HIS A 62 -6.85 -28.69 -8.67
C HIS A 62 -7.94 -27.62 -8.60
N VAL A 63 -7.61 -26.37 -8.91
CA VAL A 63 -8.54 -25.24 -8.83
C VAL A 63 -9.06 -24.87 -10.22
N ASP A 64 -10.36 -24.59 -10.33
CA ASP A 64 -10.96 -23.97 -11.51
C ASP A 64 -10.55 -22.48 -11.57
N THR A 65 -9.33 -22.24 -12.05
CA THR A 65 -8.69 -20.91 -12.03
C THR A 65 -9.40 -19.87 -12.90
N ALA A 66 -10.32 -20.31 -13.78
CA ALA A 66 -11.17 -19.41 -14.56
C ALA A 66 -12.11 -18.56 -13.68
N LYS A 67 -12.36 -18.99 -12.43
CA LYS A 67 -13.23 -18.27 -11.47
C LYS A 67 -12.46 -17.48 -10.42
N VAL A 68 -11.14 -17.64 -10.34
CA VAL A 68 -10.34 -17.05 -9.27
C VAL A 68 -10.28 -15.54 -9.43
N THR A 69 -10.64 -14.83 -8.36
CA THR A 69 -10.71 -13.36 -8.33
C THR A 69 -9.65 -12.73 -7.44
N ALA A 70 -9.11 -13.44 -6.46
CA ALA A 70 -8.13 -12.90 -5.52
C ALA A 70 -7.01 -13.90 -5.21
N ILE A 71 -5.77 -13.40 -5.22
CA ILE A 71 -4.55 -14.13 -4.86
C ILE A 71 -3.77 -13.32 -3.82
N VAL A 72 -3.24 -14.02 -2.82
CA VAL A 72 -2.35 -13.48 -1.79
C VAL A 72 -1.06 -14.29 -1.79
N ILE A 73 0.08 -13.65 -1.96
CA ILE A 73 1.40 -14.28 -1.81
C ILE A 73 1.94 -13.86 -0.45
N GLY A 74 1.99 -14.81 0.48
CA GLY A 74 2.46 -14.65 1.84
C GLY A 74 3.98 -14.83 1.94
N GLU A 75 4.42 -15.67 2.88
CA GLU A 75 5.83 -15.89 3.20
C GLU A 75 6.57 -16.76 2.17
N TRP A 76 7.87 -16.51 2.05
CA TRP A 76 8.82 -17.35 1.33
C TRP A 76 10.15 -17.48 2.09
N ASP A 77 10.91 -18.56 1.86
CA ASP A 77 11.99 -19.11 2.69
C ASP A 77 13.24 -18.22 2.73
N ASP A 78 13.58 -17.56 1.62
CA ASP A 78 14.65 -16.56 1.59
C ASP A 78 14.11 -15.19 1.16
N PRO A 79 13.60 -14.38 2.10
CA PRO A 79 13.11 -13.04 1.80
C PRO A 79 14.20 -12.07 1.36
N LEU A 80 15.47 -12.37 1.68
CA LEU A 80 16.65 -11.53 1.39
C LEU A 80 17.29 -11.82 0.03
N SER A 81 16.99 -12.97 -0.59
CA SER A 81 17.46 -13.32 -1.94
C SER A 81 16.31 -13.43 -2.97
N GLY A 82 15.07 -13.61 -2.49
CA GLY A 82 13.81 -13.50 -3.23
C GLY A 82 13.50 -14.64 -4.22
N PRO A 83 12.31 -15.27 -4.14
CA PRO A 83 11.67 -15.98 -5.25
C PRO A 83 10.75 -15.04 -6.06
N CYS A 84 10.94 -13.72 -6.01
CA CYS A 84 10.03 -12.76 -6.64
C CYS A 84 9.97 -12.91 -8.17
N ASP A 85 11.10 -13.22 -8.79
CA ASP A 85 11.15 -13.60 -10.21
C ASP A 85 10.24 -14.81 -10.48
N GLU A 86 10.26 -15.82 -9.59
CA GLU A 86 9.41 -17.00 -9.70
C GLU A 86 7.92 -16.65 -9.52
N ILE A 87 7.57 -15.79 -8.56
CA ILE A 87 6.19 -15.33 -8.37
C ILE A 87 5.67 -14.62 -9.62
N ASN A 88 6.47 -13.69 -10.16
CA ASN A 88 6.17 -12.99 -11.40
C ASN A 88 6.03 -13.96 -12.58
N GLU A 89 6.97 -14.89 -12.75
CA GLU A 89 6.94 -15.90 -13.82
C GLU A 89 5.71 -16.81 -13.72
N GLN A 90 5.38 -17.32 -12.53
CA GLN A 90 4.23 -18.19 -12.30
C GLN A 90 2.91 -17.47 -12.60
N LEU A 91 2.75 -16.23 -12.11
CA LEU A 91 1.52 -15.47 -12.30
C LEU A 91 1.38 -14.99 -13.76
N THR A 92 2.40 -14.33 -14.30
CA THR A 92 2.33 -13.76 -15.66
C THR A 92 2.33 -14.84 -16.74
N GLY A 93 3.13 -15.91 -16.56
CA GLY A 93 3.18 -17.07 -17.45
C GLY A 93 1.85 -17.85 -17.51
N ASN A 94 1.04 -17.79 -16.44
CA ASN A 94 -0.28 -18.40 -16.38
C ASN A 94 -1.44 -17.39 -16.48
N ALA A 95 -1.19 -16.14 -16.87
CA ALA A 95 -2.22 -15.08 -16.84
C ALA A 95 -3.49 -15.44 -17.64
N GLY A 96 -3.34 -16.14 -18.78
CA GLY A 96 -4.47 -16.62 -19.60
C GLY A 96 -5.38 -17.64 -18.89
N ARG A 97 -4.93 -18.21 -17.77
CA ARG A 97 -5.69 -19.15 -16.92
C ARG A 97 -6.38 -18.48 -15.75
N LEU A 98 -6.10 -17.19 -15.52
CA LEU A 98 -6.63 -16.35 -14.43
C LEU A 98 -7.43 -15.16 -15.01
N PRO A 99 -8.40 -15.38 -15.91
CA PRO A 99 -9.11 -14.31 -16.63
C PRO A 99 -9.98 -13.42 -15.74
N GLU A 100 -10.30 -13.89 -14.53
CA GLU A 100 -11.15 -13.21 -13.57
C GLU A 100 -10.38 -12.63 -12.37
N LEU A 101 -9.05 -12.63 -12.40
CA LEU A 101 -8.25 -12.02 -11.33
C LEU A 101 -8.54 -10.51 -11.21
N ARG A 102 -8.80 -10.05 -9.99
CA ARG A 102 -9.13 -8.67 -9.62
C ARG A 102 -8.28 -8.13 -8.48
N SER A 103 -7.80 -8.99 -7.58
CA SER A 103 -7.01 -8.56 -6.43
C SER A 103 -5.77 -9.42 -6.26
N LEU A 104 -4.63 -8.75 -6.09
CA LEU A 104 -3.35 -9.39 -5.91
C LEU A 104 -2.59 -8.68 -4.78
N PHE A 105 -2.16 -9.45 -3.78
CA PHE A 105 -1.20 -9.00 -2.77
C PHE A 105 0.11 -9.79 -2.95
N VAL A 106 1.23 -9.11 -3.17
CA VAL A 106 2.58 -9.71 -3.15
C VAL A 106 3.33 -9.33 -1.88
N GLY A 107 3.86 -10.32 -1.16
CA GLY A 107 4.65 -10.11 0.06
C GLY A 107 3.82 -9.88 1.32
N ALA A 108 2.63 -10.47 1.41
CA ALA A 108 1.73 -10.39 2.57
C ALA A 108 2.27 -11.16 3.80
N MET A 109 3.50 -10.85 4.22
CA MET A 109 4.20 -11.41 5.38
C MET A 109 3.91 -10.58 6.62
N THR A 110 3.78 -11.22 7.78
CA THR A 110 3.66 -10.51 9.07
C THR A 110 5.05 -10.15 9.62
N SER A 111 5.15 -9.14 10.48
CA SER A 111 6.42 -8.79 11.15
C SER A 111 7.00 -9.92 11.99
N GLU A 112 6.16 -10.83 12.49
CA GLU A 112 6.65 -12.00 13.22
C GLU A 112 7.51 -12.91 12.35
N HIS A 113 7.29 -12.89 11.03
CA HIS A 113 8.02 -13.73 10.07
C HIS A 113 9.14 -12.96 9.37
N CYS A 114 8.89 -11.72 8.95
CA CYS A 114 9.88 -10.93 8.24
C CYS A 114 9.67 -9.44 8.51
N GLU A 115 10.74 -8.76 8.92
CA GLU A 115 10.81 -7.31 8.95
C GLU A 115 10.58 -6.79 7.51
N ILE A 116 9.78 -5.74 7.34
CA ILE A 116 9.42 -5.29 6.00
C ILE A 116 10.64 -4.82 5.20
N SER A 117 11.65 -4.28 5.89
CA SER A 117 12.90 -3.82 5.29
C SER A 117 13.66 -4.95 4.60
N TRP A 118 13.40 -6.21 4.98
CA TRP A 118 14.07 -7.39 4.44
C TRP A 118 13.31 -8.07 3.32
N ILE A 119 12.07 -7.63 3.03
CA ILE A 119 11.25 -8.25 2.00
C ILE A 119 11.71 -7.73 0.63
N GLN A 120 12.51 -8.55 -0.04
CA GLN A 120 12.87 -8.32 -1.43
C GLN A 120 11.64 -8.45 -2.32
N GLN A 121 11.59 -7.58 -3.33
CA GLN A 121 10.60 -7.52 -4.39
C GLN A 121 11.30 -7.51 -5.74
N ASP A 122 10.51 -7.48 -6.81
CA ASP A 122 10.99 -7.42 -8.19
C ASP A 122 10.23 -6.35 -8.99
N ASP A 123 10.40 -6.30 -10.32
CA ASP A 123 9.59 -5.47 -11.20
C ASP A 123 8.13 -5.94 -11.16
N VAL A 124 7.24 -5.13 -10.59
CA VAL A 124 5.79 -5.43 -10.53
C VAL A 124 5.04 -4.96 -11.78
N THR A 125 5.71 -4.29 -12.71
CA THR A 125 5.10 -3.84 -13.98
C THR A 125 4.45 -4.98 -14.78
N PRO A 126 5.10 -6.16 -14.94
CA PRO A 126 4.51 -7.28 -15.68
C PRO A 126 3.19 -7.77 -15.11
N LEU A 127 2.95 -7.64 -13.80
CA LEU A 127 1.68 -8.01 -13.18
C LEU A 127 0.55 -7.10 -13.67
N LEU A 128 0.79 -5.78 -13.75
CA LEU A 128 -0.18 -4.82 -14.29
C LEU A 128 -0.43 -5.05 -15.79
N GLU A 129 0.62 -5.39 -16.56
CA GLU A 129 0.49 -5.65 -17.99
C GLU A 129 -0.25 -6.97 -18.30
N ALA A 130 -0.04 -7.99 -17.47
CA ALA A 130 -0.61 -9.33 -17.66
C ALA A 130 -2.09 -9.44 -17.25
N PHE A 131 -2.54 -8.62 -16.29
CA PHE A 131 -3.88 -8.71 -15.71
C PHE A 131 -4.71 -7.45 -15.97
N PRO A 132 -5.25 -7.25 -17.18
CA PRO A 132 -5.92 -6.00 -17.58
C PRO A 132 -7.21 -5.67 -16.81
N LYS A 133 -7.74 -6.65 -16.06
CA LYS A 133 -8.92 -6.47 -15.20
C LYS A 133 -8.55 -6.31 -13.72
N LEU A 134 -7.26 -6.23 -13.37
CA LEU A 134 -6.82 -6.10 -11.98
C LEU A 134 -7.34 -4.78 -11.39
N GLU A 135 -8.09 -4.87 -10.31
CA GLU A 135 -8.69 -3.73 -9.61
C GLU A 135 -7.89 -3.33 -8.37
N ARG A 136 -7.10 -4.25 -7.81
CA ARG A 136 -6.32 -4.04 -6.59
C ARG A 136 -4.96 -4.71 -6.70
N LEU A 137 -3.91 -3.92 -6.52
CA LEU A 137 -2.55 -4.39 -6.36
C LEU A 137 -2.00 -3.86 -5.04
N GLU A 138 -1.55 -4.77 -4.19
CA GLU A 138 -0.87 -4.46 -2.94
C GLU A 138 0.50 -5.15 -2.94
N VAL A 139 1.53 -4.42 -2.51
CA VAL A 139 2.91 -4.90 -2.45
C VAL A 139 3.47 -4.50 -1.09
N ARG A 140 4.16 -5.43 -0.42
CA ARG A 140 4.81 -5.17 0.87
C ARG A 140 6.28 -5.55 0.78
N GLY A 141 7.14 -4.63 1.17
CA GLY A 141 8.58 -4.69 0.90
C GLY A 141 8.92 -3.84 -0.31
N ALA A 142 10.12 -3.27 -0.33
CA ALA A 142 10.59 -2.49 -1.48
C ALA A 142 12.05 -2.70 -1.86
N ASP A 143 12.77 -3.60 -1.19
CA ASP A 143 14.12 -3.92 -1.63
C ASP A 143 14.06 -4.55 -3.03
N GLY A 144 14.83 -4.05 -3.99
CA GLY A 144 14.75 -4.47 -5.38
C GLY A 144 13.45 -4.13 -6.13
N LEU A 145 12.45 -3.50 -5.50
CA LEU A 145 11.15 -3.17 -6.12
C LEU A 145 11.34 -2.22 -7.31
N ARG A 146 10.72 -2.58 -8.44
CA ARG A 146 10.71 -1.73 -9.64
C ARG A 146 9.31 -1.56 -10.18
N LEU A 147 9.06 -0.40 -10.76
CA LEU A 147 7.85 -0.09 -11.50
C LEU A 147 8.21 0.83 -12.67
N ARG A 148 7.69 0.53 -13.85
CA ARG A 148 7.71 1.43 -15.00
C ARG A 148 6.33 2.06 -15.19
N PRO A 149 6.24 3.30 -15.69
CA PRO A 149 4.96 3.91 -16.00
C PRO A 149 4.13 3.06 -16.96
N VAL A 150 2.90 2.74 -16.58
CA VAL A 150 1.93 1.97 -17.38
C VAL A 150 0.58 2.66 -17.43
N ARG A 151 -0.24 2.26 -18.41
CA ARG A 151 -1.67 2.57 -18.41
C ARG A 151 -2.46 1.36 -17.93
N HIS A 152 -3.30 1.53 -16.91
CA HIS A 152 -4.17 0.47 -16.39
C HIS A 152 -5.60 0.96 -16.17
N GLU A 153 -6.55 0.43 -16.94
CA GLU A 153 -7.93 0.94 -16.99
C GLU A 153 -8.78 0.53 -15.78
N ALA A 154 -8.44 -0.59 -15.14
CA ALA A 154 -9.27 -1.18 -14.09
C ALA A 154 -8.74 -0.96 -12.67
N LEU A 155 -7.50 -0.48 -12.51
CA LEU A 155 -6.86 -0.44 -11.18
C LEU A 155 -7.52 0.64 -10.34
N ARG A 156 -8.11 0.25 -9.21
CA ARG A 156 -8.80 1.12 -8.25
C ARG A 156 -8.00 1.33 -6.98
N THR A 157 -7.24 0.32 -6.56
CA THR A 157 -6.40 0.35 -5.36
C THR A 157 -4.97 0.00 -5.74
N LEU A 158 -4.03 0.88 -5.40
CA LEU A 158 -2.60 0.61 -5.40
C LEU A 158 -2.07 0.93 -4.01
N ARG A 159 -1.47 -0.06 -3.36
CA ARG A 159 -0.81 0.12 -2.06
C ARG A 159 0.58 -0.48 -2.09
N VAL A 160 1.56 0.29 -1.63
CA VAL A 160 2.93 -0.19 -1.46
C VAL A 160 3.37 0.14 -0.05
N GLU A 161 3.57 -0.90 0.74
CA GLU A 161 4.17 -0.82 2.07
C GLU A 161 5.69 -0.98 1.95
N SER A 162 6.44 -0.13 2.64
CA SER A 162 7.89 -0.17 2.66
C SER A 162 8.46 0.51 3.91
N ALA A 163 9.63 0.03 4.36
CA ALA A 163 10.49 0.74 5.31
C ALA A 163 11.48 1.70 4.62
N GLY A 164 11.63 1.64 3.30
CA GLY A 164 12.46 2.54 2.49
C GLY A 164 12.03 2.50 1.01
N MET A 165 11.31 3.52 0.56
CA MET A 165 10.75 3.57 -0.80
C MET A 165 11.77 4.12 -1.82
N PRO A 166 12.00 3.42 -2.95
CA PRO A 166 12.81 3.95 -4.05
C PRO A 166 12.12 5.14 -4.76
N ALA A 167 12.87 6.21 -5.01
CA ALA A 167 12.36 7.42 -5.66
C ALA A 167 11.80 7.15 -7.07
N GLU A 168 12.40 6.23 -7.82
CA GLU A 168 11.92 5.82 -9.14
C GLU A 168 10.53 5.19 -9.09
N VAL A 169 10.19 4.43 -8.04
CA VAL A 169 8.87 3.80 -7.91
C VAL A 169 7.82 4.88 -7.70
N VAL A 170 8.06 5.85 -6.81
CA VAL A 170 7.14 6.97 -6.53
C VAL A 170 6.91 7.82 -7.78
N ARG A 171 7.99 8.15 -8.51
CA ARG A 171 7.89 8.85 -9.80
C ARG A 171 7.10 8.05 -10.82
N ALA A 172 7.40 6.75 -10.95
CA ALA A 172 6.69 5.88 -11.89
C ALA A 172 5.19 5.81 -11.59
N VAL A 173 4.79 5.70 -10.32
CA VAL A 173 3.36 5.75 -9.91
C VAL A 173 2.69 7.04 -10.38
N GLY A 174 3.33 8.19 -10.17
CA GLY A 174 2.80 9.49 -10.62
C GLY A 174 2.76 9.66 -12.15
N GLU A 175 3.59 8.90 -12.87
CA GLU A 175 3.67 8.90 -14.33
C GLU A 175 2.74 7.86 -14.99
N CYS A 176 2.24 6.88 -14.25
CA CYS A 176 1.23 5.93 -14.72
C CYS A 176 -0.08 6.63 -15.10
N ASP A 177 -0.75 6.12 -16.13
CA ASP A 177 -2.12 6.48 -16.50
C ASP A 177 -3.11 5.53 -15.82
N LEU A 178 -3.64 5.93 -14.67
CA LEU A 178 -4.54 5.11 -13.85
C LEU A 178 -5.91 5.81 -13.71
N PRO A 179 -6.73 5.83 -14.77
CA PRO A 179 -7.97 6.60 -14.80
C PRO A 179 -9.02 6.12 -13.80
N ALA A 180 -8.97 4.86 -13.37
CA ALA A 180 -9.88 4.29 -12.38
C ALA A 180 -9.31 4.27 -10.94
N LEU A 181 -8.09 4.78 -10.71
CA LEU A 181 -7.48 4.70 -9.39
C LEU A 181 -8.23 5.61 -8.42
N GLU A 182 -8.79 5.00 -7.38
CA GLU A 182 -9.57 5.66 -6.34
C GLU A 182 -8.76 5.76 -5.03
N HIS A 183 -7.86 4.79 -4.79
CA HIS A 183 -7.06 4.69 -3.57
C HIS A 183 -5.59 4.47 -3.92
N LEU A 184 -4.74 5.39 -3.48
CA LEU A 184 -3.28 5.27 -3.54
C LEU A 184 -2.71 5.39 -2.13
N GLU A 185 -1.93 4.40 -1.69
CA GLU A 185 -1.21 4.44 -0.42
C GLU A 185 0.25 4.03 -0.62
N LEU A 186 1.19 4.88 -0.22
CA LEU A 186 2.62 4.63 -0.28
C LEU A 186 3.22 4.87 1.10
N TRP A 187 3.92 3.87 1.65
CA TRP A 187 4.73 4.04 2.85
C TRP A 187 6.14 4.42 2.41
N ILE A 188 6.55 5.64 2.74
CA ILE A 188 7.78 6.24 2.22
C ILE A 188 9.02 5.64 2.88
N GLY A 189 8.99 5.42 4.19
CA GLY A 189 10.13 4.89 4.92
C GLY A 189 11.30 5.88 5.03
N ILE A 190 12.46 5.35 5.43
CA ILE A 190 13.66 6.13 5.75
C ILE A 190 14.86 5.74 4.88
N GLU A 191 15.84 6.63 4.79
CA GLU A 191 17.07 6.43 4.01
C GLU A 191 17.90 5.25 4.52
N ASP A 192 17.96 5.05 5.84
CA ASP A 192 18.71 3.95 6.47
C ASP A 192 18.24 2.55 6.03
N GLN A 193 17.01 2.45 5.49
CA GLN A 193 16.41 1.23 4.96
C GLN A 193 16.36 1.21 3.41
N GLY A 194 17.25 1.96 2.77
CA GLY A 194 17.36 2.03 1.31
C GLY A 194 16.38 2.99 0.64
N GLY A 195 15.58 3.74 1.41
CA GLY A 195 14.70 4.76 0.87
C GLY A 195 15.49 5.88 0.18
N THR A 196 15.03 6.30 -1.00
CA THR A 196 15.65 7.43 -1.74
C THR A 196 14.63 8.50 -2.12
N CYS A 197 13.35 8.28 -1.81
CA CYS A 197 12.28 9.21 -2.09
C CYS A 197 12.43 10.53 -1.31
N THR A 198 12.12 11.63 -1.98
CA THR A 198 11.99 12.97 -1.40
C THR A 198 10.60 13.56 -1.69
N ALA A 199 10.26 14.69 -1.08
CA ALA A 199 8.99 15.38 -1.37
C ALA A 199 8.83 15.75 -2.86
N ALA A 200 9.95 16.00 -3.56
CA ALA A 200 9.95 16.37 -4.98
C ALA A 200 9.49 15.21 -5.89
N ASP A 201 9.78 13.96 -5.50
CA ASP A 201 9.40 12.77 -6.28
C ASP A 201 7.88 12.58 -6.32
N CYS A 202 7.17 13.07 -5.31
CA CYS A 202 5.70 13.03 -5.22
C CYS A 202 4.99 14.07 -6.11
N ALA A 203 5.72 14.96 -6.81
CA ALA A 203 5.13 16.08 -7.53
C ALA A 203 4.09 15.67 -8.59
N ALA A 204 4.32 14.57 -9.30
CA ALA A 204 3.38 14.06 -10.31
C ALA A 204 2.08 13.52 -9.67
N ILE A 205 2.19 12.86 -8.51
CA ILE A 205 1.05 12.39 -7.72
C ILE A 205 0.25 13.60 -7.18
N MET A 206 0.93 14.61 -6.63
CA MET A 206 0.31 15.85 -6.15
C MET A 206 -0.40 16.64 -7.26
N ASN A 207 0.15 16.62 -8.49
CA ASN A 207 -0.55 17.17 -9.65
C ASN A 207 -1.81 16.36 -9.99
N GLY A 208 -1.70 15.03 -9.97
CA GLY A 208 -2.83 14.12 -10.12
C GLY A 208 -3.50 14.13 -11.49
N ALA A 209 -2.91 14.75 -12.53
CA ALA A 209 -3.53 14.79 -13.88
C ALA A 209 -3.81 13.40 -14.46
N ARG A 210 -2.98 12.41 -14.13
CA ARG A 210 -3.12 11.01 -14.56
C ARG A 210 -3.92 10.13 -13.60
N LEU A 211 -4.36 10.70 -12.48
CA LEU A 211 -5.13 10.05 -11.42
C LEU A 211 -6.50 10.78 -11.23
N PRO A 212 -7.33 10.89 -12.27
CA PRO A 212 -8.55 11.73 -12.23
C PRO A 212 -9.61 11.22 -11.24
N SER A 213 -9.62 9.93 -10.95
CA SER A 213 -10.61 9.30 -10.05
C SER A 213 -10.13 9.20 -8.60
N LEU A 214 -8.93 9.70 -8.28
CA LEU A 214 -8.36 9.52 -6.94
C LEU A 214 -9.26 10.18 -5.89
N ARG A 215 -9.53 9.45 -4.81
CA ARG A 215 -10.35 9.88 -3.66
C ARG A 215 -9.60 9.71 -2.34
N HIS A 216 -8.70 8.74 -2.25
CA HIS A 216 -7.83 8.57 -1.12
C HIS A 216 -6.36 8.66 -1.54
N LEU A 217 -5.60 9.46 -0.82
CA LEU A 217 -4.14 9.54 -0.93
C LEU A 217 -3.51 9.34 0.45
N GLY A 218 -2.73 8.29 0.60
CA GLY A 218 -1.87 8.05 1.75
C GLY A 218 -0.40 8.19 1.36
N LEU A 219 0.31 9.18 1.91
CA LEU A 219 1.77 9.29 1.84
C LEU A 219 2.29 9.14 3.27
N ARG A 220 2.33 7.90 3.71
CA ARG A 220 2.50 7.53 5.12
C ARG A 220 3.95 7.20 5.42
N ASN A 221 4.25 7.03 6.71
CA ASN A 221 5.56 6.57 7.17
C ASN A 221 6.70 7.46 6.63
N CYS A 222 6.50 8.79 6.62
CA CYS A 222 7.35 9.72 5.90
C CYS A 222 8.16 10.60 6.87
N PRO A 223 9.51 10.59 6.80
CA PRO A 223 10.35 11.42 7.68
C PRO A 223 10.33 12.90 7.31
N PHE A 224 9.86 13.25 6.11
CA PHE A 224 9.70 14.62 5.62
C PHE A 224 8.21 14.99 5.43
N ALA A 225 7.35 14.50 6.33
CA ALA A 225 5.90 14.69 6.23
C ALA A 225 5.48 16.18 6.19
N ASP A 226 6.16 17.07 6.92
CA ASP A 226 5.89 18.51 6.88
C ASP A 226 6.19 19.15 5.50
N GLU A 227 7.24 18.67 4.82
CA GLU A 227 7.57 19.13 3.46
C GLU A 227 6.54 18.62 2.44
N LEU A 228 6.07 17.38 2.59
CA LEU A 228 4.95 16.86 1.80
C LEU A 228 3.68 17.68 2.03
N ALA A 229 3.41 18.04 3.27
CA ALA A 229 2.27 18.88 3.65
C ALA A 229 2.31 20.24 2.92
N ALA A 230 3.49 20.85 2.83
CA ALA A 230 3.69 22.09 2.11
C ALA A 230 3.43 21.96 0.60
N GLY A 231 3.87 20.86 -0.02
CA GLY A 231 3.54 20.56 -1.42
C GLY A 231 2.04 20.33 -1.63
N LEU A 232 1.40 19.59 -0.72
CA LEU A 232 -0.02 19.24 -0.78
C LEU A 232 -0.94 20.43 -0.55
N ALA A 233 -0.57 21.39 0.30
CA ALA A 233 -1.39 22.55 0.65
C ALA A 233 -1.96 23.31 -0.57
N HIS A 234 -1.27 23.27 -1.72
CA HIS A 234 -1.71 23.90 -2.96
C HIS A 234 -1.83 22.92 -4.13
N ALA A 235 -1.73 21.63 -3.88
CA ALA A 235 -1.71 20.60 -4.91
C ALA A 235 -3.09 20.42 -5.57
N PRO A 236 -3.18 20.33 -6.92
CA PRO A 236 -4.45 20.13 -7.61
C PRO A 236 -5.18 18.82 -7.25
N VAL A 237 -4.46 17.81 -6.77
CA VAL A 237 -5.08 16.57 -6.29
C VAL A 237 -5.98 16.80 -5.06
N MET A 238 -5.68 17.78 -4.21
CA MET A 238 -6.42 18.00 -2.96
C MET A 238 -7.90 18.29 -3.20
N ALA A 239 -8.24 19.01 -4.27
CA ALA A 239 -9.62 19.42 -4.56
C ALA A 239 -10.59 18.27 -4.86
N ARG A 240 -10.10 17.03 -5.08
CA ARG A 240 -10.94 15.86 -5.36
C ARG A 240 -10.83 14.74 -4.31
N LEU A 241 -9.88 14.85 -3.38
CA LEU A 241 -9.73 13.85 -2.34
C LEU A 241 -10.94 13.92 -1.40
N GLU A 242 -11.36 12.77 -0.93
CA GLU A 242 -12.28 12.59 0.18
C GLU A 242 -11.47 12.29 1.46
N SER A 243 -10.29 11.66 1.31
CA SER A 243 -9.42 11.32 2.43
C SER A 243 -7.94 11.54 2.10
N LEU A 244 -7.22 12.11 3.06
CA LEU A 244 -5.77 12.27 3.06
C LEU A 244 -5.19 11.58 4.31
N SER A 245 -4.10 10.81 4.14
CA SER A 245 -3.30 10.30 5.26
C SER A 245 -1.84 10.72 5.12
N LEU A 246 -1.31 11.34 6.18
CA LEU A 246 0.12 11.61 6.39
C LEU A 246 0.61 10.94 7.68
N ALA A 247 -0.10 9.89 8.11
CA ALA A 247 0.16 9.16 9.33
C ALA A 247 1.52 8.46 9.33
N MET A 248 1.99 8.06 10.52
CA MET A 248 3.25 7.34 10.76
C MET A 248 4.52 8.10 10.40
N GLY A 249 4.41 9.39 10.07
CA GLY A 249 5.53 10.23 9.68
C GLY A 249 5.95 11.22 10.77
N SER A 250 6.98 12.00 10.45
CA SER A 250 7.41 13.13 11.29
C SER A 250 6.57 14.38 10.98
N PHE A 251 5.25 14.27 11.21
CA PHE A 251 4.30 15.36 10.96
C PHE A 251 4.11 16.24 12.20
N GLY A 252 4.41 17.53 12.08
CA GLY A 252 4.45 18.49 13.18
C GLY A 252 3.67 19.78 12.92
N ASP A 253 3.76 20.70 13.89
CA ASP A 253 3.07 22.00 13.84
C ASP A 253 3.36 22.79 12.54
N PRO A 254 4.59 22.82 11.98
CA PRO A 254 4.85 23.49 10.71
C PRO A 254 4.06 22.90 9.53
N GLY A 255 3.97 21.57 9.43
CA GLY A 255 3.17 20.89 8.41
C GLY A 255 1.69 21.19 8.55
N ALA A 256 1.16 21.12 9.77
CA ALA A 256 -0.25 21.46 10.06
C ALA A 256 -0.59 22.92 9.74
N GLU A 257 0.28 23.86 10.11
CA GLU A 257 0.10 25.28 9.77
C GLU A 257 0.01 25.47 8.25
N THR A 258 0.92 24.83 7.53
CA THR A 258 0.99 24.96 6.08
C THR A 258 -0.26 24.38 5.41
N LEU A 259 -0.72 23.19 5.83
CA LEU A 259 -1.98 22.61 5.35
C LEU A 259 -3.18 23.52 5.60
N LEU A 260 -3.32 24.07 6.81
CA LEU A 260 -4.43 24.97 7.17
C LEU A 260 -4.37 26.31 6.41
N SER A 261 -3.18 26.76 6.01
CA SER A 261 -2.99 27.96 5.19
C SER A 261 -3.24 27.75 3.69
N GLY A 262 -3.36 26.49 3.28
CA GLY A 262 -3.51 26.05 1.89
C GLY A 262 -4.93 26.22 1.34
N GLN A 263 -5.30 25.32 0.43
CA GLN A 263 -6.67 25.16 -0.02
C GLN A 263 -7.56 24.68 1.14
N PRO A 264 -8.86 25.06 1.18
CA PRO A 264 -9.77 24.55 2.19
C PRO A 264 -9.83 23.03 2.18
N LEU A 265 -9.70 22.41 3.36
CA LEU A 265 -9.77 20.95 3.53
C LEU A 265 -11.15 20.48 4.01
N THR A 266 -12.12 21.39 4.13
CA THR A 266 -13.45 21.12 4.70
C THR A 266 -14.30 20.14 3.89
N HIS A 267 -13.90 19.81 2.66
CA HIS A 267 -14.53 18.77 1.85
C HIS A 267 -14.01 17.36 2.16
N LEU A 268 -12.88 17.23 2.86
CA LEU A 268 -12.37 15.94 3.29
C LEU A 268 -13.32 15.33 4.33
N SER A 269 -13.70 14.08 4.12
CA SER A 269 -14.35 13.29 5.14
C SER A 269 -13.37 12.86 6.22
N THR A 270 -12.10 12.63 5.86
CA THR A 270 -11.08 12.12 6.79
C THR A 270 -9.72 12.77 6.54
N LEU A 271 -9.08 13.22 7.61
CA LEU A 271 -7.69 13.62 7.65
C LEU A 271 -6.98 12.76 8.70
N ASP A 272 -6.17 11.82 8.23
CA ASP A 272 -5.46 10.87 9.08
C ASP A 272 -4.03 11.35 9.34
N LEU A 273 -3.77 11.70 10.59
CA LEU A 273 -2.50 12.13 11.14
C LEU A 273 -2.15 11.27 12.36
N ASP A 274 -2.54 9.98 12.37
CA ASP A 274 -2.11 9.06 13.40
C ASP A 274 -0.57 8.95 13.42
N HIS A 275 0.02 8.77 14.61
CA HIS A 275 1.47 8.85 14.83
C HIS A 275 2.06 10.16 14.31
N HIS A 276 2.05 11.17 15.18
CA HIS A 276 2.35 12.57 14.85
C HIS A 276 3.00 13.31 16.02
N PHE A 277 3.60 14.47 15.73
CA PHE A 277 4.33 15.32 16.67
C PHE A 277 3.66 16.69 16.90
N LEU A 278 2.33 16.77 16.72
CA LEU A 278 1.58 18.01 16.94
C LEU A 278 1.55 18.42 18.41
N SER A 279 1.62 19.72 18.65
CA SER A 279 1.34 20.31 19.96
C SER A 279 -0.17 20.26 20.26
N GLU A 280 -0.53 20.28 21.55
CA GLU A 280 -1.95 20.34 21.95
C GLU A 280 -2.67 21.56 21.39
N ALA A 281 -1.95 22.68 21.30
CA ALA A 281 -2.50 23.92 20.73
C ALA A 281 -2.82 23.73 19.24
N MET A 282 -1.93 23.06 18.49
CA MET A 282 -2.16 22.77 17.08
C MET A 282 -3.27 21.74 16.88
N VAL A 283 -3.32 20.67 17.69
CA VAL A 283 -4.43 19.69 17.69
C VAL A 283 -5.78 20.38 17.88
N ALA A 284 -5.88 21.27 18.87
CA ALA A 284 -7.10 22.03 19.14
C ALA A 284 -7.47 22.93 17.96
N ARG A 285 -6.48 23.62 17.37
CA ARG A 285 -6.69 24.49 16.21
C ARG A 285 -7.14 23.70 14.97
N LEU A 286 -6.51 22.57 14.69
CA LEU A 286 -6.79 21.75 13.52
C LEU A 286 -8.19 21.12 13.60
N THR A 287 -8.55 20.56 14.76
CA THR A 287 -9.91 20.06 15.03
C THR A 287 -10.96 21.17 14.92
N ALA A 288 -10.67 22.37 15.43
CA ALA A 288 -11.60 23.50 15.34
C ALA A 288 -11.75 24.03 13.91
N ALA A 289 -10.70 23.95 13.08
CA ALA A 289 -10.73 24.37 11.69
C ALA A 289 -11.49 23.39 10.79
N LEU A 290 -11.58 22.11 11.19
CA LEU A 290 -12.15 21.03 10.40
C LEU A 290 -13.28 20.29 11.15
N PRO A 291 -14.37 20.99 11.55
CA PRO A 291 -15.40 20.43 12.43
C PRO A 291 -16.24 19.31 11.82
N GLU A 292 -16.27 19.18 10.50
CA GLU A 292 -17.03 18.15 9.76
C GLU A 292 -16.13 17.00 9.25
N THR A 293 -14.81 17.13 9.41
CA THR A 293 -13.83 16.12 8.99
C THR A 293 -13.49 15.22 10.18
N GLU A 294 -13.44 13.91 9.96
CA GLU A 294 -12.86 12.98 10.91
C GLU A 294 -11.34 13.16 10.92
N VAL A 295 -10.83 13.86 11.93
CA VAL A 295 -9.40 14.04 12.13
C VAL A 295 -8.88 12.95 13.06
N VAL A 296 -8.00 12.07 12.56
CA VAL A 296 -7.40 10.99 13.35
C VAL A 296 -6.07 11.45 13.91
N LEU A 297 -5.93 11.41 15.24
CA LEU A 297 -4.80 11.95 16.01
C LEU A 297 -4.45 11.02 17.19
N THR A 298 -4.57 9.71 16.98
CA THR A 298 -4.64 8.71 18.07
C THR A 298 -3.30 8.47 18.76
N ASP A 299 -2.18 8.55 18.05
CA ASP A 299 -0.84 8.34 18.58
C ASP A 299 0.00 9.64 18.53
N ARG A 300 0.00 10.40 19.63
CA ARG A 300 0.85 11.60 19.77
C ARG A 300 2.23 11.23 20.31
N ARG A 301 3.27 11.73 19.64
CA ARG A 301 4.68 11.58 20.01
C ARG A 301 5.24 12.89 20.54
N ASP A 302 6.14 12.78 21.50
CA ASP A 302 6.88 13.92 22.04
C ASP A 302 8.13 14.16 21.18
N ASP A 303 8.43 15.42 20.90
CA ASP A 303 9.70 15.81 20.29
C ASP A 303 10.84 15.54 21.30
N ALA A 304 11.72 14.59 20.99
CA ALA A 304 12.79 14.18 21.89
C ALA A 304 13.98 15.17 21.95
N GLY A 305 13.87 16.34 21.32
CA GLY A 305 14.88 17.41 21.36
C GLY A 305 16.04 17.20 20.39
N ASP A 306 16.97 18.18 20.35
CA ASP A 306 18.12 18.28 19.44
C ASP A 306 18.94 16.97 19.39
N GLY A 307 18.62 16.11 18.43
CA GLY A 307 19.22 14.78 18.25
C GLY A 307 18.22 13.66 17.95
N ALA A 308 16.91 13.94 17.92
CA ALA A 308 15.88 12.99 17.52
C ALA A 308 15.95 12.72 16.01
N TRP A 309 16.64 11.66 15.62
CA TRP A 309 16.49 11.08 14.28
C TRP A 309 14.99 10.83 14.02
N ALA A 310 14.51 11.25 12.85
CA ALA A 310 13.11 11.22 12.43
C ALA A 310 12.47 9.84 12.65
N TYR A 311 11.81 9.65 13.80
CA TYR A 311 11.09 8.41 14.08
C TYR A 311 9.82 8.39 13.24
N VAL A 312 9.84 7.55 12.21
CA VAL A 312 8.63 7.07 11.54
C VAL A 312 8.13 5.83 12.26
N ALA A 313 6.84 5.50 12.16
CA ALA A 313 6.27 4.41 12.95
C ALA A 313 6.73 3.01 12.49
N VAL A 314 7.15 2.88 11.22
CA VAL A 314 7.63 1.63 10.63
C VAL A 314 9.00 1.86 10.02
N SER A 315 10.05 1.47 10.72
CA SER A 315 11.43 1.54 10.23
C SER A 315 12.07 0.17 10.05
N GLU A 316 11.48 -0.88 10.61
CA GLU A 316 11.89 -2.28 10.49
C GLU A 316 10.62 -3.13 10.35
#